data_AF-A0A972UMD4-F1
#
_entry.id   AF-A0A972UMD4-F1
#
_cell.length_a   1.000
_cell.length_b   1.000
_cell.length_c   1.000
_cell.angle_alpha   90.00
_cell.angle_beta   90.00
_cell.angle_gamma   90.00
#
_symmetry.space_group_name_H-M   'P 1'
#
loop_
_entity.id
_entity.type
_entity.pdbx_description
1 polymer ?
#
loop_
_entity_poly.entity_id
_entity_poly.type
_entity_poly.pdbx_seq_one_letter_code
_entity_poly.pdbx_strand_id
1 'polypeptide(L)'
;MLYLTPVFAVGLTLLAGVILFALLGFDPLRALFVYFIKPVSTLYGLSELLVKATPLALIAVGLSLGFRANVWNIGAEGQLTIGAICGGAVALWFHEFQGFWVLPLMIVAGALGGMLWAAIPAWLRVRFNANEILTSLMLSYV
;
A
#
# COMPACT_ATOMS: atom_id res chain seq x y z
N MET A 1 -22.46 -20.04 -11.69
CA MET A 1 -22.17 -19.40 -10.38
C MET A 1 -20.89 -18.56 -10.42
N LEU A 2 -19.76 -19.06 -10.92
CA LEU A 2 -18.45 -18.35 -10.97
C LEU A 2 -18.50 -16.89 -11.50
N TYR A 3 -19.31 -16.60 -12.53
CA TYR A 3 -19.42 -15.25 -13.12
C TYR A 3 -20.46 -14.35 -12.45
N LEU A 4 -21.41 -14.92 -11.70
CA LEU A 4 -22.43 -14.16 -10.99
C LEU A 4 -21.92 -13.69 -9.62
N THR A 5 -20.99 -14.43 -9.03
CA THR A 5 -20.41 -14.11 -7.72
C THR A 5 -19.81 -12.69 -7.65
N PRO A 6 -19.02 -12.20 -8.62
CA PRO A 6 -18.49 -10.83 -8.59
C PRO A 6 -19.60 -9.77 -8.65
N VAL A 7 -20.63 -10.01 -9.48
CA VAL A 7 -21.76 -9.09 -9.63
C VAL A 7 -22.55 -9.00 -8.33
N PHE A 8 -22.85 -10.13 -7.71
CA PHE A 8 -23.51 -10.16 -6.40
C PHE A 8 -22.65 -9.53 -5.30
N ALA A 9 -21.34 -9.77 -5.30
CA ALA A 9 -20.43 -9.14 -4.34
C ALA A 9 -20.48 -7.62 -4.44
N VAL A 10 -20.36 -7.07 -5.65
CA VAL A 10 -20.45 -5.61 -5.88
C VAL A 10 -21.81 -5.07 -5.43
N GLY A 11 -22.90 -5.73 -5.79
CA GLY A 11 -24.25 -5.33 -5.38
C GLY A 11 -24.42 -5.31 -3.86
N LEU A 12 -23.96 -6.37 -3.17
CA LEU A 12 -24.01 -6.46 -1.70
C LEU A 12 -23.11 -5.42 -1.03
N THR A 13 -21.92 -5.12 -1.58
CA THR A 13 -21.03 -4.07 -1.06
C THR A 13 -21.68 -2.69 -1.16
N LEU A 14 -22.30 -2.37 -2.30
CA LEU A 14 -23.02 -1.10 -2.46
C LEU A 14 -24.21 -1.00 -1.50
N LEU A 15 -24.99 -2.08 -1.38
CA LEU A 15 -26.14 -2.13 -0.46
C LEU A 15 -25.69 -1.97 1.00
N ALA A 16 -24.63 -2.65 1.42
CA ALA A 16 -24.06 -2.48 2.75
C ALA A 16 -23.57 -1.05 3.00
N GLY A 17 -22.93 -0.43 2.00
CA GLY A 17 -22.52 0.97 2.06
C GLY A 17 -23.71 1.92 2.22
N VAL A 18 -24.79 1.72 1.46
CA VAL A 18 -26.02 2.52 1.59
C VAL A 18 -26.61 2.42 2.99
N ILE A 19 -26.73 1.19 3.51
CA ILE A 19 -27.25 0.95 4.85
C ILE A 19 -26.37 1.63 5.90
N LEU A 20 -25.05 1.48 5.80
CA LEU A 20 -24.11 2.09 6.73
C LEU A 20 -24.23 3.63 6.74
N PHE A 21 -24.23 4.27 5.57
CA PHE A 21 -24.35 5.73 5.50
C PHE A 21 -25.70 6.23 6.01
N ALA A 22 -26.78 5.50 5.75
CA ALA A 22 -28.10 5.81 6.30
C ALA A 22 -28.11 5.73 7.84
N LEU A 23 -27.50 4.69 8.42
CA LEU A 23 -27.38 4.53 9.88
C LEU A 23 -26.52 5.64 10.51
N LEU A 24 -25.53 6.15 9.79
CA LEU A 24 -24.70 7.28 10.21
C LEU A 24 -25.38 8.66 10.00
N GLY A 25 -26.60 8.69 9.44
CA GLY A 25 -27.36 9.93 9.22
C GLY A 25 -26.92 10.73 7.99
N PHE A 26 -26.11 10.15 7.10
CA PHE A 26 -25.70 10.78 5.84
C PHE A 26 -26.62 10.38 4.68
N ASP A 27 -26.80 11.26 3.69
CA ASP A 27 -27.46 10.92 2.43
C ASP A 27 -26.65 9.80 1.72
N PRO A 28 -27.20 8.58 1.55
CA PRO A 28 -26.44 7.45 1.07
C PRO A 28 -26.01 7.57 -0.39
N LEU A 29 -26.87 8.15 -1.24
CA LEU A 29 -26.60 8.32 -2.66
C LEU A 29 -25.50 9.36 -2.89
N ARG A 30 -25.56 10.46 -2.14
CA ARG A 30 -24.51 11.48 -2.14
C ARG A 30 -23.20 10.94 -1.58
N ALA A 31 -23.24 10.13 -0.52
CA ALA A 31 -22.06 9.48 0.04
C ALA A 31 -21.39 8.56 -0.99
N LEU A 32 -22.15 7.69 -1.66
CA LEU A 32 -21.64 6.86 -2.74
C LEU A 32 -21.06 7.69 -3.90
N PHE A 33 -21.73 8.77 -4.29
CA PHE A 33 -21.20 9.68 -5.32
C PHE A 33 -19.86 10.29 -4.91
N VAL A 34 -19.73 10.74 -3.66
CA VAL A 34 -18.49 11.32 -3.13
C VAL A 34 -17.36 10.29 -3.07
N TYR A 35 -17.64 9.04 -2.74
CA TYR A 35 -16.62 7.99 -2.66
C TYR A 35 -16.17 7.48 -4.03
N PHE A 36 -17.10 7.25 -4.96
CA PHE A 36 -16.80 6.58 -6.23
C PHE A 36 -16.62 7.54 -7.41
N ILE A 37 -17.39 8.62 -7.48
CA ILE A 37 -17.43 9.49 -8.66
C ILE A 37 -16.56 10.72 -8.47
N LYS A 38 -16.65 11.40 -7.32
CA LYS A 38 -15.91 12.64 -7.05
C LYS A 38 -14.39 12.51 -7.23
N PRO A 39 -13.70 11.43 -6.81
CA PRO A 39 -12.25 11.31 -6.99
C PRO A 39 -11.84 11.29 -8.47
N VAL A 40 -12.66 10.69 -9.34
CA VAL A 40 -12.36 10.60 -10.79
C VAL A 40 -12.91 11.77 -11.60
N SER A 41 -13.72 12.65 -10.98
CA SER A 41 -14.40 13.75 -11.68
C SER A 41 -13.52 14.98 -11.92
N THR A 42 -12.36 15.08 -11.26
CA THR A 42 -11.47 16.25 -11.36
C THR A 42 -10.03 15.83 -11.50
N LEU A 43 -9.21 16.66 -12.15
CA LEU A 43 -7.78 16.40 -12.28
C LEU A 43 -7.08 16.33 -10.92
N TYR A 44 -7.49 17.17 -9.95
CA TYR A 44 -6.99 17.13 -8.58
C TYR A 44 -7.35 15.80 -7.89
N GLY A 45 -8.62 15.37 -7.98
CA GLY A 45 -9.05 14.09 -7.40
C GLY A 45 -8.32 12.90 -8.02
N LEU A 46 -8.08 12.93 -9.33
CA LEU A 46 -7.32 11.89 -10.01
C LEU A 46 -5.86 11.88 -9.53
N SER A 47 -5.26 13.05 -9.33
CA SER A 47 -3.91 13.17 -8.75
C SER A 47 -3.84 12.57 -7.36
N GLU A 48 -4.78 12.90 -6.46
CA GLU A 48 -4.86 12.32 -5.12
C GLU A 48 -5.04 10.79 -5.15
N LEU A 49 -5.86 10.30 -6.08
CA LEU A 49 -6.05 8.86 -6.29
C LEU A 49 -4.75 8.19 -6.73
N LEU A 50 -4.03 8.78 -7.68
CA LEU A 50 -2.75 8.25 -8.15
C LEU A 50 -1.66 8.30 -7.10
N VAL A 51 -1.59 9.35 -6.26
CA VAL A 51 -0.63 9.45 -5.15
C VAL A 51 -0.78 8.27 -4.18
N LYS A 52 -2.01 7.81 -3.94
CA LYS A 52 -2.28 6.63 -3.09
C LYS A 52 -2.14 5.30 -3.83
N ALA A 53 -2.55 5.24 -5.10
CA ALA A 53 -2.51 4.00 -5.89
C ALA A 53 -1.09 3.61 -6.31
N THR A 54 -0.22 4.57 -6.60
CA THR A 54 1.16 4.34 -7.07
C THR A 54 1.98 3.46 -6.12
N PRO A 55 2.08 3.74 -4.80
CA PRO A 55 2.84 2.88 -3.90
C PRO A 55 2.27 1.47 -3.82
N LEU A 56 0.95 1.31 -3.84
CA LEU A 56 0.30 -0.02 -3.86
C LEU A 56 0.62 -0.80 -5.13
N ALA A 57 0.61 -0.14 -6.29
CA ALA A 57 0.97 -0.75 -7.56
C ALA A 57 2.46 -1.17 -7.59
N LEU A 58 3.35 -0.32 -7.08
CA LEU A 58 4.78 -0.64 -6.97
C LEU A 58 5.03 -1.84 -6.06
N ILE A 59 4.34 -1.93 -4.92
CA ILE A 59 4.39 -3.09 -4.03
C ILE A 59 3.92 -4.35 -4.76
N ALA A 60 2.78 -4.28 -5.46
CA ALA A 60 2.25 -5.43 -6.20
C ALA A 60 3.25 -5.95 -7.26
N VAL A 61 3.90 -5.04 -8.00
CA VAL A 61 4.93 -5.39 -8.97
C VAL A 61 6.15 -6.01 -8.28
N GLY A 62 6.64 -5.43 -7.19
CA GLY A 62 7.79 -5.97 -6.44
C GLY A 62 7.52 -7.37 -5.87
N LEU A 63 6.37 -7.56 -5.22
CA LEU A 63 5.95 -8.84 -4.66
C LEU A 63 5.72 -9.91 -5.73
N SER A 64 5.24 -9.53 -6.93
CA SER A 64 5.02 -10.49 -8.01
C SER A 64 6.29 -11.26 -8.38
N LEU A 65 7.47 -10.65 -8.25
CA LEU A 65 8.76 -11.29 -8.47
C LEU A 65 9.07 -12.33 -7.38
N GLY A 66 8.81 -11.99 -6.11
CA GLY A 66 8.98 -12.91 -4.98
C GLY A 66 8.04 -14.11 -5.05
N PHE A 67 6.78 -13.88 -5.39
CA PHE A 67 5.79 -14.95 -5.53
C PHE A 67 6.15 -15.94 -6.65
N ARG A 68 6.77 -15.48 -7.75
CA ARG A 68 7.31 -16.37 -8.79
C ARG A 68 8.44 -17.27 -8.28
N ALA A 69 9.16 -16.87 -7.24
CA ALA A 69 10.19 -17.66 -6.58
C ALA A 69 9.66 -18.49 -5.39
N ASN A 70 8.34 -18.59 -5.20
CA ASN A 70 7.71 -19.18 -4.01
C ASN A 70 8.15 -18.55 -2.69
N VAL A 71 8.47 -17.25 -2.71
CA VAL A 71 8.73 -16.44 -1.51
C VAL A 71 7.47 -15.64 -1.19
N TRP A 72 6.75 -16.04 -0.16
CA TRP A 72 5.46 -15.46 0.18
C TRP A 72 5.61 -14.39 1.27
N ASN A 73 5.90 -13.16 0.83
CA ASN A 73 6.03 -12.00 1.69
C ASN A 73 4.71 -11.22 1.77
N ILE A 74 4.10 -11.19 2.95
CA ILE A 74 2.88 -10.40 3.22
C ILE A 74 3.21 -9.09 3.96
N GLY A 75 4.44 -8.95 4.45
CA GLY A 75 4.93 -7.81 5.23
C GLY A 75 5.32 -6.58 4.41
N ALA A 76 4.68 -6.34 3.27
CA ALA A 76 5.06 -5.23 2.38
C ALA A 76 4.65 -3.86 2.95
N GLU A 77 3.62 -3.80 3.79
CA GLU A 77 3.21 -2.58 4.49
C GLU A 77 4.32 -2.08 5.41
N GLY A 78 4.91 -2.95 6.24
CA GLY A 78 6.06 -2.58 7.08
C GLY A 78 7.26 -2.12 6.26
N GLN A 79 7.54 -2.78 5.12
CA GLN A 79 8.63 -2.36 4.21
C GLN A 79 8.37 -0.99 3.60
N LEU A 80 7.13 -0.69 3.19
CA LEU A 80 6.73 0.62 2.70
C LEU A 80 6.93 1.68 3.78
N THR A 81 6.48 1.42 5.01
CA THR A 81 6.59 2.35 6.13
C THR A 81 8.05 2.68 6.43
N ILE A 82 8.92 1.67 6.56
CA ILE A 82 10.35 1.89 6.84
C ILE A 82 11.05 2.56 5.65
N GLY A 83 10.70 2.18 4.42
CA GLY A 83 11.20 2.87 3.23
C GLY A 83 10.79 4.34 3.18
N ALA A 84 9.55 4.67 3.55
CA ALA A 84 9.06 6.04 3.64
C ALA A 84 9.78 6.84 4.75
N ILE A 85 10.07 6.21 5.89
CA ILE A 85 10.86 6.82 6.98
C ILE A 85 12.28 7.12 6.50
N CYS A 86 12.97 6.15 5.88
CA CYS A 86 14.33 6.35 5.39
C CYS A 86 14.42 7.41 4.28
N GLY A 87 13.52 7.36 3.30
CA GLY A 87 13.45 8.38 2.25
C GLY A 87 13.06 9.76 2.78
N GLY A 88 12.10 9.81 3.71
CA GLY A 88 11.68 11.05 4.39
C GLY A 88 12.78 11.65 5.26
N ALA A 89 13.58 10.83 5.93
CA ALA A 89 14.73 11.29 6.71
C ALA A 89 15.76 12.04 5.84
N VAL A 90 16.02 11.56 4.61
CA VAL A 90 16.85 12.27 3.63
C VAL A 90 16.22 13.62 3.26
N ALA A 91 14.92 13.65 2.98
CA ALA A 91 14.22 14.89 2.64
C ALA A 91 14.31 15.94 3.77
N LEU A 92 14.15 15.50 5.02
CA LEU A 92 14.25 16.37 6.20
C LEU A 92 15.69 16.86 6.42
N TRP A 93 16.68 15.98 6.27
CA TRP A 93 18.08 16.35 6.46
C TRP A 93 18.56 17.37 5.43
N PHE A 94 18.09 17.25 4.18
CA PHE A 94 18.46 18.13 3.07
C PHE A 94 17.38 19.17 2.73
N HIS A 95 16.51 19.53 3.68
CA HIS A 95 15.36 20.42 3.44
C HIS A 95 15.72 21.81 2.88
N GLU A 96 16.93 22.33 3.14
CA GLU A 96 17.44 23.60 2.63
C GLU A 96 18.07 23.48 1.23
N PHE A 97 18.34 22.26 0.76
CA PHE A 97 19.02 22.02 -0.50
C PHE A 97 18.02 21.68 -1.61
N GLN A 98 17.92 22.53 -2.63
CA GLN A 98 17.06 22.32 -3.80
C GLN A 98 17.76 21.52 -4.93
N GLY A 99 18.72 20.67 -4.58
CA GLY A 99 19.48 19.90 -5.56
C GLY A 99 18.65 18.78 -6.18
N PHE A 100 18.68 18.63 -7.51
CA PHE A 100 18.04 17.51 -8.22
C PHE A 100 18.47 16.13 -7.68
N TRP A 101 19.68 16.02 -7.10
CA TRP A 101 20.23 14.79 -6.53
C TRP A 101 19.56 14.33 -5.23
N VAL A 102 18.83 15.20 -4.53
CA VAL A 102 18.14 14.84 -3.28
C VAL A 102 17.06 13.80 -3.56
N LEU A 103 16.31 13.94 -4.66
CA LEU A 103 15.24 13.01 -5.02
C LEU A 103 15.77 11.58 -5.33
N PRO A 104 16.80 11.38 -6.18
CA PRO A 104 17.47 10.09 -6.32
C PRO A 104 17.98 9.52 -4.99
N LEU A 105 18.56 10.36 -4.12
CA LEU A 105 19.05 9.91 -2.82
C LEU A 105 17.92 9.42 -1.91
N MET A 106 16.77 10.10 -1.91
CA MET A 106 15.57 9.67 -1.19
C MET A 106 15.08 8.30 -1.67
N ILE A 107 15.07 8.08 -2.99
CA ILE A 107 14.67 6.79 -3.60
C ILE A 107 15.61 5.68 -3.15
N VAL A 108 16.93 5.91 -3.20
CA VAL A 108 17.94 4.93 -2.77
C VAL A 108 17.81 4.64 -1.28
N ALA A 109 17.70 5.67 -0.44
CA ALA A 109 17.52 5.49 1.00
C ALA A 109 16.25 4.71 1.34
N GLY A 110 15.13 5.02 0.67
CA GLY A 110 13.88 4.29 0.87
C GLY A 110 13.97 2.82 0.42
N ALA A 111 14.61 2.55 -0.72
CA ALA A 111 14.84 1.19 -1.20
C ALA A 111 15.72 0.39 -0.22
N LEU A 112 16.79 0.99 0.30
CA LEU A 112 17.65 0.37 1.31
C LEU A 112 16.89 0.11 2.62
N GLY A 113 16.06 1.06 3.08
CA GLY A 113 15.21 0.88 4.25
C GLY A 113 14.25 -0.31 4.11
N GLY A 114 13.53 -0.38 3.00
CA GLY A 114 12.63 -1.51 2.70
C GLY A 114 13.38 -2.84 2.59
N MET A 115 14.55 -2.85 1.93
CA MET A 115 15.41 -4.04 1.83
C MET A 115 15.88 -4.53 3.20
N LEU A 116 16.32 -3.63 4.08
CA LEU A 116 16.76 -3.97 5.43
C LEU A 116 15.59 -4.55 6.25
N TRP A 117 14.38 -4.01 6.10
CA TRP A 117 13.20 -4.55 6.77
C TRP A 117 12.83 -5.94 6.24
N ALA A 118 12.87 -6.14 4.92
CA ALA A 118 12.62 -7.42 4.27
C ALA A 118 13.70 -8.48 4.58
N ALA A 119 14.92 -8.05 4.92
CA ALA A 119 16.01 -8.94 5.29
C ALA A 119 15.75 -9.67 6.62
N ILE A 120 14.96 -9.08 7.54
CA ILE A 120 14.62 -9.71 8.83
C ILE A 120 13.87 -11.04 8.64
N PRO A 121 12.69 -11.10 7.98
CA PRO A 121 11.98 -12.37 7.79
C PRO A 121 12.76 -13.33 6.89
N ALA A 122 13.52 -12.82 5.91
CA ALA A 122 14.39 -13.64 5.07
C ALA A 122 15.50 -14.32 5.88
N TRP A 123 16.18 -13.60 6.76
CA TRP A 123 17.20 -14.15 7.65
C TRP A 123 16.60 -15.16 8.64
N LEU A 124 15.44 -14.86 9.21
CA LEU A 124 14.73 -15.78 10.12
C LEU A 124 14.35 -17.09 9.43
N ARG A 125 13.89 -17.03 8.17
CA ARG A 125 13.64 -18.22 7.35
C ARG A 125 14.92 -19.02 7.13
N VAL A 126 15.99 -18.38 6.65
CA VAL A 126 17.23 -19.09 6.27
C VAL A 126 17.94 -19.70 7.49
N ARG A 127 17.99 -18.97 8.61
CA ARG A 127 18.75 -19.40 9.80
C ARG A 127 17.96 -20.32 10.72
N PHE A 128 16.65 -20.10 10.85
CA PHE A 128 15.81 -20.78 11.85
C PHE A 128 14.65 -21.57 11.23
N ASN A 129 14.52 -21.59 9.90
CA ASN A 129 13.39 -22.23 9.21
C ASN A 129 12.02 -21.70 9.70
N ALA A 130 11.99 -20.42 10.09
CA ALA A 130 10.77 -19.75 10.50
C ALA A 130 9.82 -19.58 9.30
N ASN A 131 8.52 -19.59 9.57
CA ASN A 131 7.52 -19.32 8.54
C ASN A 131 7.60 -17.83 8.11
N GLU A 132 8.03 -17.62 6.87
CA GLU A 132 8.20 -16.29 6.27
C GLU A 132 6.90 -15.49 6.15
N ILE A 133 5.76 -16.18 5.98
CA ILE A 133 4.45 -15.54 5.92
C ILE A 133 4.11 -14.93 7.27
N LEU A 134 4.28 -15.72 8.34
CA LEU A 134 3.98 -15.26 9.70
C LEU A 134 4.94 -14.16 10.14
N THR A 135 6.24 -14.35 9.94
CA THR A 135 7.25 -13.37 10.37
C THR A 135 7.15 -12.05 9.61
N SER A 136 6.88 -12.09 8.30
CA SER A 136 6.65 -10.86 7.52
C SER A 136 5.35 -10.15 7.92
N LEU A 137 4.28 -10.89 8.21
CA LEU A 137 3.02 -10.31 8.71
C LEU A 137 3.22 -9.61 10.06
N MET A 138 3.91 -10.26 11.02
CA MET A 138 4.19 -9.67 12.33
C MET A 138 4.96 -8.36 12.23
N LEU A 139 5.90 -8.26 11.29
CA LEU A 139 6.67 -7.05 11.03
C LEU A 139 5.88 -5.89 10.38
N SER A 140 4.61 -6.09 10.05
CA SER A 140 3.72 -4.99 9.65
C SER A 140 3.01 -4.35 10.83
N TYR A 141 2.95 -5.04 11.97
CA TYR A 141 2.24 -4.58 13.18
C TYR A 141 3.17 -4.00 14.26
N VAL A 142 4.49 -4.09 14.06
CA VAL A 142 5.52 -3.50 14.93
C VAL A 142 5.77 -2.06 14.49
#